data_AF-A0A2M8AI42-F1
#
_entry.id   AF-A0A2M8AI42-F1
#
_cell.length_a   1.000
_cell.length_b   1.000
_cell.length_c   1.000
_cell.angle_alpha   90.00
_cell.angle_beta   90.00
_cell.angle_gamma   90.00
#
_symmetry.space_group_name_H-M   'P 1'
#
loop_
_entity.id
_entity.type
_entity.pdbx_description
1 polymer ?
#
loop_
_entity_poly.entity_id
_entity_poly.type
_entity_poly.pdbx_seq_one_letter_code
_entity_poly.pdbx_strand_id
1 'polypeptide(L)'
;MFINSICEEIMKILVVVILLVTISFSTPSYALESKVCKEVSSIAISVMEVRQNGVNIQDLTELLDQKTFSKDIEIIIKNIIIVAYKNPIVTGKENKEAVVKEFAEQVFIFCYQL
;
A
#
# COMPACT_ATOMS: atom_id res chain seq x y z
N MET A 1 -29.57 55.45 7.72
CA MET A 1 -29.22 54.56 8.84
C MET A 1 -29.56 53.08 8.58
N PHE A 2 -30.56 52.76 7.74
CA PHE A 2 -30.98 51.37 7.45
C PHE A 2 -29.98 50.54 6.62
N ILE A 3 -29.19 51.14 5.74
CA ILE A 3 -28.28 50.41 4.82
C ILE A 3 -27.12 49.74 5.57
N ASN A 4 -26.59 50.36 6.62
CA ASN A 4 -25.46 49.81 7.40
C ASN A 4 -25.87 48.60 8.24
N SER A 5 -27.11 48.57 8.75
CA SER A 5 -27.63 47.45 9.55
C SER A 5 -27.91 46.21 8.70
N ILE A 6 -28.37 46.38 7.46
CA ILE A 6 -28.59 45.28 6.51
C ILE A 6 -27.24 44.67 6.07
N CYS A 7 -26.22 45.51 5.91
CA CYS A 7 -24.88 45.06 5.50
C CYS A 7 -24.20 44.18 6.57
N GLU A 8 -24.41 44.49 7.85
CA GLU A 8 -23.85 43.71 8.97
C GLU A 8 -24.47 42.29 9.06
N GLU A 9 -25.78 42.17 8.87
CA GLU A 9 -26.48 40.87 8.88
C GLU A 9 -26.10 40.02 7.66
N ILE A 10 -25.96 40.63 6.48
CA ILE A 10 -25.49 39.93 5.28
C ILE A 10 -24.03 39.45 5.46
N MET A 11 -23.19 40.24 6.13
CA MET A 11 -21.79 39.88 6.39
C MET A 11 -21.66 38.70 7.35
N LYS A 12 -22.51 38.63 8.39
CA LYS A 12 -22.58 37.48 9.32
C LYS A 12 -23.02 36.20 8.58
N ILE A 13 -24.04 36.30 7.73
CA ILE A 13 -24.51 35.17 6.93
C ILE A 13 -23.41 34.68 5.98
N LEU A 14 -22.70 35.59 5.33
CA LEU A 14 -21.60 35.25 4.40
C LEU A 14 -20.47 34.50 5.13
N VAL A 15 -20.09 34.94 6.34
CA VAL A 15 -19.04 34.29 7.14
C VAL A 15 -19.47 32.88 7.57
N VAL A 16 -20.73 32.69 7.97
CA VAL A 16 -21.27 31.38 8.36
C VAL A 16 -21.32 30.41 7.17
N VAL A 17 -21.72 30.89 5.99
CA VAL A 17 -21.74 30.08 4.77
C VAL A 17 -20.33 29.64 4.36
N ILE A 18 -19.34 30.54 4.44
CA ILE A 18 -17.94 30.19 4.13
C ILE A 18 -17.40 29.13 5.10
N LEU A 19 -17.74 29.22 6.39
CA LEU A 19 -17.26 28.29 7.42
C LEU A 19 -17.86 26.87 7.28
N LEU A 20 -19.07 26.75 6.72
CA LEU A 20 -19.72 25.46 6.48
C LEU A 20 -19.15 24.72 5.26
N VAL A 21 -18.61 25.44 4.27
CA VAL A 21 -18.09 24.83 3.03
C VAL A 21 -16.73 24.14 3.25
N THR A 22 -15.96 24.53 4.27
CA THR A 22 -14.61 23.97 4.49
C THR A 22 -14.59 22.58 5.13
N ILE A 23 -15.74 22.05 5.59
CA ILE A 23 -15.80 20.76 6.32
C ILE A 23 -15.98 19.56 5.36
N SER A 24 -16.30 19.80 4.09
CA SER A 24 -16.70 18.73 3.15
C SER A 24 -15.56 17.98 2.45
N PHE A 25 -14.29 18.29 2.70
CA PHE A 25 -13.15 17.71 1.98
C PHE A 25 -12.29 16.71 2.78
N SER A 26 -12.85 16.02 3.79
CA SER A 26 -12.16 14.90 4.43
C SER A 26 -12.50 13.58 3.71
N THR A 27 -11.91 13.32 2.55
CA THR A 27 -11.97 11.96 1.99
C THR A 27 -11.01 11.05 2.77
N PRO A 28 -11.47 9.94 3.36
CA PRO A 28 -10.59 8.97 4.00
C PRO A 28 -9.75 8.25 2.92
N SER A 29 -8.44 8.52 2.86
CA SER A 29 -7.47 7.90 1.93
C SER A 29 -7.33 6.37 2.10
N TYR A 30 -7.76 5.85 3.26
CA TYR A 30 -7.51 4.48 3.70
C TYR A 30 -8.04 3.35 2.78
N ALA A 31 -9.05 3.62 1.95
CA ALA A 31 -9.64 2.60 1.09
C ALA A 31 -8.72 2.22 -0.10
N LEU A 32 -7.97 3.18 -0.64
CA LEU A 32 -7.06 2.96 -1.77
C LEU A 32 -5.81 2.18 -1.30
N GLU A 33 -5.28 2.55 -0.13
CA GLU A 33 -4.11 1.92 0.51
C GLU A 33 -4.34 0.43 0.80
N SER A 34 -5.52 0.06 1.31
CA SER A 34 -5.84 -1.35 1.59
C SER A 34 -5.79 -2.24 0.34
N LYS A 35 -6.26 -1.75 -0.81
CA LYS A 35 -6.24 -2.53 -2.05
C LYS A 35 -4.81 -2.73 -2.55
N VAL A 36 -4.01 -1.67 -2.55
CA VAL A 36 -2.60 -1.73 -2.96
C VAL A 36 -1.83 -2.71 -2.07
N CYS A 37 -2.02 -2.65 -0.75
CA CYS A 37 -1.32 -3.57 0.15
C CYS A 37 -1.74 -5.03 -0.02
N LYS A 38 -2.99 -5.32 -0.41
CA LYS A 38 -3.39 -6.68 -0.78
C LYS A 38 -2.66 -7.17 -2.03
N GLU A 39 -2.51 -6.33 -3.04
CA GLU A 39 -1.75 -6.67 -4.26
C GLU A 39 -0.27 -6.91 -3.94
N VAL A 40 0.34 -6.05 -3.12
CA VAL A 40 1.73 -6.20 -2.64
C VAL A 40 1.91 -7.51 -1.84
N SER A 41 0.96 -7.85 -0.96
CA SER A 41 0.95 -9.12 -0.22
C SER A 41 0.83 -10.33 -1.15
N SER A 42 0.02 -10.25 -2.22
CA SER A 42 -0.09 -11.30 -3.23
C SER A 42 1.23 -11.52 -3.99
N ILE A 43 1.98 -10.46 -4.26
CA ILE A 43 3.32 -10.56 -4.85
C ILE A 43 4.26 -11.25 -3.87
N ALA A 44 4.21 -10.89 -2.58
CA ALA A 44 5.01 -11.51 -1.53
C ALA A 44 4.76 -13.03 -1.43
N ILE A 45 3.50 -13.48 -1.55
CA ILE A 45 3.17 -14.91 -1.64
C ILE A 45 3.94 -15.57 -2.78
N SER A 46 3.80 -15.04 -4.00
CA SER A 46 4.41 -15.63 -5.20
C SER A 46 5.93 -15.68 -5.10
N VAL A 47 6.55 -14.59 -4.64
CA VAL A 47 8.00 -14.50 -4.44
C VAL A 47 8.46 -15.53 -3.40
N MET A 48 7.73 -15.69 -2.30
CA MET A 48 8.10 -16.61 -1.24
C MET A 48 7.90 -18.07 -1.63
N GLU A 49 6.86 -18.39 -2.39
CA GLU A 49 6.67 -19.73 -2.98
C GLU A 49 7.83 -20.10 -3.90
N VAL A 50 8.22 -19.19 -4.81
CA VAL A 50 9.37 -19.36 -5.69
C VAL A 50 10.64 -19.59 -4.87
N ARG A 51 10.86 -18.80 -3.83
CA ARG A 51 11.98 -18.95 -2.89
C ARG A 51 11.96 -20.33 -2.21
N GLN A 52 10.82 -20.77 -1.69
CA GLN A 52 10.64 -22.07 -1.01
C GLN A 52 10.75 -23.26 -1.97
N ASN A 53 10.68 -23.02 -3.29
CA ASN A 53 10.93 -24.01 -4.32
C ASN A 53 12.40 -24.07 -4.76
N GLY A 54 13.27 -23.24 -4.18
CA GLY A 54 14.71 -23.30 -4.40
C GLY A 54 15.19 -22.61 -5.66
N VAL A 55 14.36 -21.79 -6.29
CA VAL A 55 14.80 -20.90 -7.37
C VAL A 55 15.83 -19.90 -6.84
N ASN A 56 16.83 -19.57 -7.64
CA ASN A 56 17.86 -18.60 -7.26
C ASN A 56 17.33 -17.16 -7.43
N ILE A 57 17.80 -16.26 -6.56
CA ILE A 57 17.46 -14.84 -6.61
C ILE A 57 17.83 -14.20 -7.95
N GLN A 58 18.93 -14.64 -8.58
CA GLN A 58 19.37 -14.14 -9.87
C GLN A 58 18.32 -14.43 -10.95
N ASP A 59 17.87 -15.68 -11.05
CA ASP A 59 16.84 -16.10 -12.02
C ASP A 59 15.54 -15.33 -11.83
N LEU A 60 15.10 -15.15 -10.58
CA LEU A 60 13.87 -14.40 -10.29
C LEU A 60 14.01 -12.90 -10.62
N THR A 61 15.18 -12.31 -10.38
CA THR A 61 15.43 -10.90 -10.67
C THR A 61 15.51 -10.65 -12.18
N GLU A 62 16.13 -11.55 -12.93
CA GLU A 62 16.18 -11.47 -14.40
C GLU A 62 14.78 -11.53 -15.02
N LEU A 63 13.90 -12.39 -14.49
CA LEU A 63 12.50 -12.45 -14.92
C LEU A 63 11.73 -11.15 -14.68
N LEU A 64 12.08 -10.38 -13.64
CA LEU A 64 11.47 -9.07 -13.40
C LEU A 64 12.00 -7.99 -14.32
N ASP A 65 13.30 -8.01 -14.61
CA ASP A 65 13.91 -7.03 -15.52
C ASP A 65 13.37 -7.18 -16.97
N GLN A 66 12.79 -8.34 -17.30
CA GLN A 66 12.08 -8.58 -18.57
C GLN A 66 10.65 -8.02 -18.60
N LYS A 67 10.12 -7.52 -17.47
CA LYS A 67 8.77 -6.97 -17.37
C LYS A 67 8.82 -5.45 -17.33
N THR A 68 7.79 -4.81 -17.87
CA THR A 68 7.64 -3.36 -17.81
C THR A 68 6.79 -2.98 -16.60
N PHE A 69 7.44 -2.54 -15.52
CA PHE A 69 6.81 -1.92 -14.36
C PHE A 69 7.19 -0.43 -14.28
N SER A 70 6.45 0.35 -13.48
CA SER A 70 6.94 1.66 -13.06
C SER A 70 8.13 1.47 -12.10
N LYS A 71 9.05 2.44 -12.06
CA LYS A 71 10.25 2.36 -11.21
C LYS A 71 9.91 2.16 -9.73
N ASP A 72 8.86 2.80 -9.23
CA ASP A 72 8.47 2.69 -7.83
C ASP A 72 8.01 1.27 -7.48
N ILE A 73 7.21 0.66 -8.36
CA ILE A 73 6.75 -0.74 -8.18
C ILE A 73 7.92 -1.70 -8.31
N GLU A 74 8.84 -1.48 -9.26
CA GLU A 74 10.04 -2.29 -9.41
C GLU A 74 10.89 -2.30 -8.13
N ILE A 75 11.09 -1.14 -7.50
CA ILE A 75 11.82 -1.02 -6.23
C ILE A 75 11.13 -1.80 -5.12
N ILE A 76 9.80 -1.69 -5.01
CA ILE A 76 9.02 -2.42 -4.00
C ILE A 76 9.19 -3.93 -4.19
N ILE A 77 9.04 -4.43 -5.42
CA ILE A 77 9.16 -5.87 -5.71
C ILE A 77 10.60 -6.36 -5.44
N LYS A 78 11.63 -5.60 -5.85
CA LYS A 78 13.04 -5.95 -5.57
C LYS A 78 13.31 -6.03 -4.07
N ASN A 79 12.76 -5.11 -3.27
CA ASN A 79 12.86 -5.19 -1.81
C ASN A 79 12.18 -6.43 -1.24
N ILE A 80 10.97 -6.77 -1.71
CA ILE A 80 10.26 -7.99 -1.29
C ILE A 80 11.10 -9.24 -1.58
N ILE A 81 11.71 -9.33 -2.77
CA ILE A 81 12.61 -10.43 -3.13
C ILE A 81 13.79 -10.52 -2.17
N ILE A 82 14.49 -9.42 -1.93
CA ILE A 82 15.66 -9.42 -1.04
C ILE A 82 15.28 -9.92 0.35
N VAL A 83 14.14 -9.50 0.89
CA VAL A 83 13.68 -9.94 2.21
C VAL A 83 13.23 -11.40 2.19
N ALA A 84 12.53 -11.86 1.15
CA ALA A 84 12.13 -13.26 1.00
C ALA A 84 13.35 -14.20 1.02
N TYR A 85 14.44 -13.82 0.34
CA TYR A 85 15.64 -14.65 0.26
C TYR A 85 16.48 -14.69 1.55
N LYS A 86 16.20 -13.83 2.53
CA LYS A 86 16.76 -13.95 3.89
C LYS A 86 16.12 -15.09 4.68
N ASN A 87 14.96 -15.59 4.25
CA ASN A 87 14.31 -16.71 4.89
C ASN A 87 14.87 -18.05 4.38
N PRO A 88 15.07 -19.04 5.27
CA PRO A 88 15.54 -20.37 4.89
C PRO A 88 14.47 -21.13 4.10
N ILE A 89 14.91 -22.06 3.24
CA ILE A 89 14.00 -23.05 2.65
C ILE A 89 13.65 -24.06 3.74
N VAL A 90 12.36 -24.30 3.94
CA VAL A 90 11.86 -25.31 4.86
C VAL A 90 11.35 -26.53 4.11
N THR A 91 11.39 -27.68 4.77
CA THR A 91 10.86 -28.95 4.26
C THR A 91 9.47 -29.22 4.81
N GLY A 92 8.64 -29.89 4.02
CA GLY A 92 7.25 -30.19 4.37
C GLY A 92 6.28 -29.13 3.85
N LYS A 93 5.16 -29.60 3.28
CA LYS A 93 4.18 -28.73 2.63
C LYS A 93 3.59 -27.70 3.60
N GLU A 94 3.16 -28.15 4.78
CA GLU A 94 2.56 -27.29 5.81
C GLU A 94 3.52 -26.20 6.29
N ASN A 95 4.80 -26.53 6.50
CA ASN A 95 5.81 -25.56 6.90
C ASN A 95 6.05 -24.51 5.81
N LYS A 96 6.12 -24.93 4.54
CA LYS A 96 6.25 -23.99 3.42
C LYS A 96 5.06 -23.03 3.36
N GLU A 97 3.85 -23.56 3.45
CA GLU A 97 2.62 -22.76 3.45
C GLU A 97 2.57 -21.80 4.64
N ALA A 98 2.96 -22.24 5.84
CA ALA A 98 3.03 -21.40 7.02
C ALA A 98 4.01 -20.22 6.84
N VAL A 99 5.22 -20.50 6.35
CA VAL A 99 6.24 -19.45 6.12
C VAL A 99 5.82 -18.49 5.02
N VAL A 100 5.21 -18.98 3.93
CA VAL A 100 4.66 -18.13 2.85
C VAL A 100 3.58 -17.20 3.39
N LYS A 101 2.64 -17.74 4.18
CA LYS A 101 1.57 -16.96 4.79
C LYS A 101 2.12 -15.90 5.74
N GLU A 102 3.02 -16.29 6.65
CA GLU A 102 3.62 -15.36 7.62
C GLU A 102 4.37 -14.24 6.91
N PHE A 103 5.16 -14.56 5.89
CA PHE A 103 5.87 -13.56 5.10
C PHE A 103 4.92 -12.58 4.41
N ALA A 104 3.83 -13.09 3.81
CA ALA A 104 2.83 -12.25 3.15
C ALA A 104 2.09 -11.33 4.13
N GLU A 105 1.83 -11.79 5.35
CA GLU A 105 1.25 -10.99 6.45
C GLU A 105 2.21 -9.90 6.90
N GLN A 106 3.50 -10.21 7.09
CA GLN A 106 4.52 -9.23 7.44
C GLN A 106 4.62 -8.12 6.39
N VAL A 107 4.63 -8.49 5.10
CA VAL A 107 4.66 -7.53 3.99
C VAL A 107 3.39 -6.68 3.93
N PHE A 108 2.22 -7.30 4.16
CA PHE A 108 0.95 -6.56 4.23
C PHE A 108 0.97 -5.50 5.32
N ILE A 109 1.39 -5.87 6.54
CA ILE A 109 1.47 -4.97 7.69
C ILE A 109 2.45 -3.84 7.40
N PHE A 110 3.63 -4.17 6.86
CA PHE A 110 4.61 -3.15 6.49
C PHE A 110 4.05 -2.17 5.47
N CYS A 111 3.39 -2.65 4.41
CA CYS A 111 2.75 -1.79 3.42
C CYS A 111 1.69 -0.86 4.03
N TYR A 112 0.89 -1.39 4.95
CA TYR A 112 -0.18 -0.63 5.61
C TYR A 112 0.34 0.46 6.56
N GLN A 113 1.64 0.42 6.91
CA GLN A 113 2.30 1.38 7.79
C GLN A 113 3.12 2.44 7.04
N LEU A 114 3.24 2.33 5.71
CA LEU A 114 3.91 3.32 4.85
C LEU A 114 3.01 4.54 4.61
#